data_AF-A0A7W1YCK2-F1
#
_entry.id   AF-A0A7W1YCK2-F1
#
_cell.length_a   1.000
_cell.length_b   1.000
_cell.length_c   1.000
_cell.angle_alpha   90.00
_cell.angle_beta   90.00
_cell.angle_gamma   90.00
#
_symmetry.space_group_name_H-M   'P 1'
#
loop_
_entity.id
_entity.type
_entity.pdbx_description
1 polymer ?
#
loop_
_entity_poly.entity_id
_entity_poly.type
_entity_poly.pdbx_seq_one_letter_code
_entity_poly.pdbx_strand_id
1 'polypeptide(L)'
;MRTFSALLALSLLLLTACTTKQQSPEDLRERTAQATAELKDNAKAVAQGVRDGLRSKNDTTDTGKVDLNSASKVTLTSLPGVTAAEADVIISHRPYSDPHELVTRKLMSQKLYDRLEDKVTASK
;
A
#
# COMPACT_ATOMS: atom_id res chain seq x y z
N MET A 1 -83.75 -29.32 25.57
CA MET A 1 -84.24 -28.81 24.28
C MET A 1 -83.23 -27.82 23.73
N ARG A 2 -82.77 -28.05 22.47
CA ARG A 2 -82.30 -27.06 21.47
C ARG A 2 -80.98 -26.31 21.76
N THR A 3 -79.89 -26.38 20.99
CA THR A 3 -79.60 -26.95 19.65
C THR A 3 -78.08 -27.09 19.48
N PHE A 4 -77.65 -28.19 18.87
CA PHE A 4 -76.32 -28.40 18.27
C PHE A 4 -76.25 -27.70 16.89
N SER A 5 -75.17 -26.95 16.61
CA SER A 5 -74.61 -26.51 15.31
C SER A 5 -73.79 -25.24 15.57
N ALA A 6 -72.51 -25.09 15.24
CA ALA A 6 -71.68 -25.80 14.29
C ALA A 6 -70.21 -25.75 14.74
N LEU A 7 -69.53 -26.88 14.63
CA LEU A 7 -68.09 -26.98 14.48
C LEU A 7 -67.70 -26.42 13.11
N LEU A 8 -66.83 -25.39 13.08
CA LEU A 8 -65.91 -24.93 12.02
C LEU A 8 -65.66 -23.44 12.32
N ALA A 9 -64.47 -22.87 12.50
CA ALA A 9 -63.09 -23.27 12.31
C ALA A 9 -62.30 -22.52 13.42
N LEU A 10 -61.48 -23.18 14.23
CA LEU A 10 -60.05 -23.41 13.96
C LEU A 10 -59.32 -22.20 13.37
N SER A 11 -58.50 -21.55 14.21
CA SER A 11 -57.17 -20.93 13.96
C SER A 11 -57.02 -19.66 14.82
N LEU A 12 -56.48 -19.78 16.03
CA LEU A 12 -55.05 -19.66 16.31
C LEU A 12 -54.45 -18.35 15.77
N LEU A 13 -54.61 -17.26 16.53
CA LEU A 13 -53.84 -16.03 16.34
C LEU A 13 -52.93 -15.79 17.55
N LEU A 14 -51.97 -16.70 17.70
CA LEU A 14 -50.70 -16.43 18.39
C LEU A 14 -49.65 -16.52 17.29
N LEU A 15 -49.07 -15.41 16.85
CA LEU A 15 -47.70 -15.40 16.35
C LEU A 15 -47.15 -13.97 16.39
N THR A 16 -46.26 -13.79 17.35
CA THR A 16 -45.23 -12.75 17.44
C THR A 16 -44.67 -12.40 16.06
N ALA A 17 -44.91 -11.16 15.62
CA ALA A 17 -44.22 -10.56 14.51
C ALA A 17 -42.75 -10.33 14.89
N CYS A 18 -41.90 -11.32 14.63
CA CYS A 18 -40.49 -11.04 14.37
C CYS A 18 -40.44 -10.29 13.03
N THR A 19 -40.35 -8.96 13.06
CA THR A 19 -39.95 -8.15 11.91
C THR A 19 -38.53 -8.55 11.52
N THR A 20 -38.43 -9.62 10.73
CA THR A 20 -37.27 -9.88 9.90
C THR A 20 -37.38 -8.91 8.74
N LYS A 21 -36.61 -7.83 8.78
CA LYS A 21 -36.38 -6.97 7.63
C LYS A 21 -35.66 -7.83 6.59
N GLN A 22 -36.43 -8.48 5.72
CA GLN A 22 -35.96 -9.36 4.66
C GLN A 22 -35.16 -8.51 3.66
N GLN A 23 -33.86 -8.32 3.92
CA GLN A 23 -32.94 -7.73 2.96
C GLN A 23 -32.95 -8.62 1.71
N SER A 24 -33.25 -8.03 0.57
CA SER A 24 -33.39 -8.79 -0.68
C SER A 24 -32.03 -9.38 -1.08
N PRO A 25 -31.99 -10.52 -1.79
CA PRO A 25 -30.73 -11.11 -2.27
C PRO A 25 -29.84 -10.12 -3.06
N GLU A 26 -30.46 -9.16 -3.74
CA GLU A 26 -29.76 -8.12 -4.50
C GLU A 26 -29.08 -7.08 -3.57
N ASP A 27 -29.72 -6.70 -2.45
CA ASP A 27 -29.10 -5.77 -1.47
C ASP A 27 -27.85 -6.38 -0.83
N LEU A 28 -27.83 -7.69 -0.58
CA LEU A 28 -26.64 -8.38 -0.06
C LEU A 28 -25.52 -8.41 -1.09
N ARG A 29 -25.84 -8.65 -2.37
CA ARG A 29 -24.87 -8.64 -3.46
C ARG A 29 -24.27 -7.26 -3.66
N GLU A 30 -25.11 -6.22 -3.62
CA GLU A 30 -24.68 -4.84 -3.77
C GLU A 30 -23.78 -4.39 -2.61
N ARG A 31 -24.14 -4.71 -1.36
CA ARG A 31 -23.30 -4.42 -0.20
C ARG A 31 -21.99 -5.21 -0.18
N THR A 32 -22.02 -6.47 -0.64
CA THR A 32 -20.80 -7.29 -0.77
C THR A 32 -19.90 -6.74 -1.88
N ALA A 33 -20.48 -6.29 -2.99
CA ALA A 33 -19.76 -5.64 -4.08
C ALA A 33 -19.14 -4.30 -3.64
N GLN A 34 -19.88 -3.49 -2.89
CA GLN A 34 -19.39 -2.22 -2.33
C GLN A 34 -18.29 -2.47 -1.29
N ALA A 35 -18.49 -3.40 -0.35
CA ALA A 35 -17.47 -3.74 0.65
C ALA A 35 -16.20 -4.30 0.02
N THR A 36 -16.31 -5.15 -1.02
CA THR A 36 -15.13 -5.65 -1.75
C THR A 36 -14.45 -4.58 -2.60
N ALA A 37 -15.21 -3.61 -3.14
CA ALA A 37 -14.67 -2.46 -3.84
C ALA A 37 -13.91 -1.51 -2.89
N GLU A 38 -14.46 -1.21 -1.72
CA GLU A 38 -13.79 -0.39 -0.69
C GLU A 38 -12.55 -1.10 -0.12
N LEU A 39 -12.60 -2.44 0.03
CA LEU A 39 -11.44 -3.23 0.42
C LEU A 39 -10.35 -3.26 -0.66
N LYS A 40 -10.65 -3.04 -1.94
CA LYS A 40 -9.64 -3.00 -3.01
C LYS A 40 -8.66 -1.84 -2.84
N ASP A 41 -9.17 -0.65 -2.50
CA ASP A 41 -8.31 0.52 -2.30
C ASP A 41 -7.48 0.39 -1.02
N ASN A 42 -8.09 -0.12 0.06
CA ASN A 42 -7.38 -0.46 1.29
C ASN A 42 -6.30 -1.54 1.05
N ALA A 43 -6.61 -2.59 0.30
CA ALA A 43 -5.66 -3.64 -0.06
C ALA A 43 -4.51 -3.09 -0.91
N LYS A 44 -4.78 -2.15 -1.82
CA LYS A 44 -3.74 -1.47 -2.61
C LYS A 44 -2.81 -0.65 -1.71
N ALA A 45 -3.35 0.13 -0.77
CA ALA A 45 -2.56 0.93 0.15
C ALA A 45 -1.68 0.05 1.05
N VAL A 46 -2.24 -1.05 1.59
CA VAL A 46 -1.48 -2.03 2.39
C VAL A 46 -0.37 -2.67 1.55
N ALA A 47 -0.69 -3.11 0.32
CA ALA A 47 0.30 -3.71 -0.58
C ALA A 47 1.38 -2.71 -1.04
N GLN A 48 1.06 -1.42 -1.12
CA GLN A 48 2.04 -0.36 -1.38
C GLN A 48 2.94 -0.15 -0.16
N GLY A 49 2.37 -0.02 1.05
CA GLY A 49 3.14 0.15 2.28
C GLY A 49 4.13 -0.99 2.53
N VAL A 50 3.73 -2.24 2.30
CA VAL A 50 4.64 -3.40 2.41
C VAL A 50 5.75 -3.34 1.35
N ARG A 51 5.43 -2.99 0.11
CA ARG A 51 6.43 -2.88 -0.96
C ARG A 51 7.42 -1.76 -0.70
N ASP A 52 6.95 -0.61 -0.24
CA ASP A 52 7.82 0.54 0.06
C ASP A 52 8.71 0.26 1.26
N GLY A 53 8.20 -0.44 2.29
CA GLY A 53 9.01 -0.91 3.42
C GLY A 53 10.11 -1.88 3.00
N LEU A 54 9.80 -2.86 2.14
CA LEU A 54 10.80 -3.80 1.61
C LEU A 54 11.81 -3.10 0.70
N ARG A 55 11.39 -2.15 -0.13
CA ARG A 55 12.27 -1.35 -0.99
C ARG A 55 13.23 -0.51 -0.17
N SER A 56 12.74 0.21 0.83
CA SER A 56 13.59 1.01 1.72
C SER A 56 14.67 0.17 2.41
N LYS A 57 14.34 -1.09 2.75
CA LYS A 57 15.32 -2.05 3.28
C LYS A 57 16.37 -2.50 2.27
N ASN A 58 16.01 -2.63 1.00
CA ASN A 58 16.99 -2.96 -0.05
C ASN A 58 17.80 -1.75 -0.52
N ASP A 59 17.27 -0.54 -0.34
CA ASP A 59 17.93 0.71 -0.70
C ASP A 59 19.08 1.05 0.27
N THR A 60 19.10 0.43 1.46
CA THR A 60 20.08 0.69 2.51
C THR A 60 20.87 -0.56 2.88
N THR A 61 22.15 -0.40 3.18
CA THR A 61 23.00 -1.50 3.67
C THR A 61 22.78 -1.77 5.15
N ASP A 62 23.35 -2.86 5.67
CA ASP A 62 23.38 -3.18 7.10
C ASP A 62 24.02 -2.06 7.95
N THR A 63 24.85 -1.21 7.34
CA THR A 63 25.48 -0.04 7.95
C THR A 63 24.62 1.23 7.89
N GLY A 64 23.41 1.14 7.33
CA GLY A 64 22.47 2.26 7.19
C GLY A 64 22.83 3.25 6.09
N LYS A 65 23.75 2.91 5.19
CA LYS A 65 24.12 3.75 4.04
C LYS A 65 23.20 3.47 2.85
N VAL A 66 22.92 4.49 2.05
CA VAL A 66 22.15 4.36 0.82
C VAL A 66 23.03 3.76 -0.27
N ASP A 67 22.63 2.62 -0.83
CA ASP A 67 23.33 1.99 -1.95
C ASP A 67 22.89 2.62 -3.27
N LEU A 68 23.83 3.28 -3.94
CA LEU A 68 23.57 4.01 -5.19
C LEU A 68 23.07 3.11 -6.32
N ASN A 69 23.37 1.80 -6.27
CA ASN A 69 23.00 0.83 -7.29
C ASN A 69 21.56 0.34 -7.16
N SER A 70 21.04 0.26 -5.95
CA SER A 70 19.73 -0.33 -5.65
C SER A 70 18.69 0.70 -5.21
N ALA A 71 19.12 1.83 -4.64
CA ALA A 71 18.23 2.80 -4.02
C ALA A 71 17.08 3.27 -4.92
N SER A 72 15.89 3.41 -4.36
CA SER A 72 14.78 4.06 -5.04
C SER A 72 15.01 5.56 -5.19
N LYS A 73 14.27 6.17 -6.14
CA LYS A 73 14.30 7.62 -6.34
C LYS A 73 13.96 8.38 -5.06
N VAL A 74 12.96 7.91 -4.32
CA VAL A 74 12.52 8.53 -3.06
C VAL A 74 13.66 8.53 -2.03
N THR A 75 14.34 7.39 -1.87
CA THR A 75 15.50 7.29 -0.97
C THR A 75 16.64 8.20 -1.40
N LEU A 76 16.97 8.25 -2.70
CA LEU A 76 17.99 9.17 -3.21
C LEU A 76 17.63 10.65 -2.94
N THR A 77 16.38 11.04 -3.16
CA THR A 77 15.92 12.43 -2.89
C THR A 77 15.86 12.77 -1.41
N SER A 78 15.88 11.78 -0.51
CA SER A 78 15.98 12.01 0.93
C SER A 78 17.40 12.40 1.37
N LEU A 79 18.40 12.18 0.51
CA LEU A 79 19.78 12.59 0.77
C LEU A 79 19.89 14.11 0.77
N PRO A 80 20.69 14.69 1.68
CA PRO A 80 20.66 16.11 1.91
C PRO A 80 21.22 16.85 0.68
N GLY A 81 20.38 17.63 0.01
CA GLY A 81 20.77 18.42 -1.17
C GLY A 81 20.68 17.66 -2.50
N VAL A 82 20.14 16.43 -2.52
CA VAL A 82 19.85 15.70 -3.76
C VAL A 82 18.44 16.02 -4.23
N THR A 83 18.33 16.56 -5.44
CA THR A 83 17.06 16.88 -6.09
C THR A 83 16.48 15.68 -6.84
N ALA A 84 15.21 15.75 -7.23
CA ALA A 84 14.58 14.72 -8.06
C ALA A 84 15.30 14.52 -9.41
N ALA A 85 15.85 15.61 -9.99
CA ALA A 85 16.62 15.55 -11.23
C ALA A 85 17.97 14.86 -11.03
N GLU A 86 18.69 15.18 -9.95
CA GLU A 86 19.96 14.49 -9.62
C GLU A 86 19.73 13.01 -9.32
N ALA A 87 18.65 12.67 -8.63
CA ALA A 87 18.27 11.27 -8.41
C ALA A 87 18.02 10.53 -9.74
N ASP A 88 17.35 11.14 -10.71
CA ASP A 88 17.16 10.55 -12.04
C ASP A 88 18.49 10.37 -12.80
N VAL A 89 19.41 11.33 -12.68
CA VAL A 89 20.76 11.21 -13.24
C VAL A 89 21.52 10.05 -12.59
N ILE A 90 21.44 9.90 -11.27
CA ILE A 90 22.06 8.78 -10.55
C ILE A 90 21.47 7.44 -11.02
N ILE A 91 20.14 7.34 -11.12
CA ILE A 91 19.46 6.10 -11.53
C ILE A 91 19.83 5.71 -12.97
N SER A 92 19.89 6.69 -13.89
CA SER A 92 20.16 6.45 -15.31
C SER A 92 21.60 6.00 -15.60
N HIS A 93 22.54 6.25 -14.68
CA HIS A 93 23.97 5.94 -14.88
C HIS A 93 24.47 4.75 -14.04
N ARG A 94 23.55 4.00 -13.43
CA ARG A 94 23.86 2.71 -12.79
C ARG A 94 24.39 1.70 -13.82
N PRO A 95 25.28 0.77 -13.44
CA PRO A 95 25.84 0.58 -12.10
C PRO A 95 27.10 1.43 -11.81
N TYR A 96 27.35 1.59 -10.53
CA TYR A 96 28.53 2.20 -9.93
C TYR A 96 29.42 1.14 -9.28
N SER A 97 30.73 1.25 -9.50
CA SER A 97 31.72 0.42 -8.80
C SER A 97 32.20 1.05 -7.49
N ASP A 98 32.12 2.38 -7.41
CA ASP A 98 32.53 3.16 -6.24
C ASP A 98 31.65 4.44 -6.15
N PRO A 99 31.28 4.92 -4.96
CA PRO A 99 30.46 6.12 -4.83
C PRO A 99 31.09 7.39 -5.43
N HIS A 100 32.42 7.48 -5.47
CA HIS A 100 33.12 8.63 -6.04
C HIS A 100 32.93 8.73 -7.55
N GLU A 101 32.41 7.68 -8.22
CA GLU A 101 32.02 7.75 -9.62
C GLU A 101 30.93 8.80 -9.91
N LEU A 102 30.16 9.21 -8.90
CA LEU A 102 29.23 10.35 -9.03
C LEU A 102 29.96 11.64 -9.44
N VAL A 103 31.18 11.84 -8.93
CA VAL A 103 31.99 13.02 -9.24
C VAL A 103 32.82 12.79 -10.51
N THR A 104 33.50 11.65 -10.62
CA THR A 104 34.41 11.40 -11.77
C THR A 104 33.65 11.34 -13.10
N ARG A 105 32.40 10.86 -13.08
CA ARG A 105 31.49 10.87 -14.24
C ARG A 105 30.72 12.20 -14.40
N LYS A 106 31.01 13.21 -13.59
CA LYS A 106 30.39 14.54 -13.60
C LYS A 106 28.86 14.53 -13.43
N LEU A 107 28.35 13.54 -12.69
CA LEU A 107 26.93 13.45 -12.35
C LEU A 107 26.57 14.36 -11.18
N MET A 108 27.56 14.72 -10.36
CA MET A 108 27.42 15.53 -9.16
C MET A 108 28.66 16.39 -8.93
N SER A 109 28.49 17.57 -8.32
CA SER A 109 29.62 18.40 -7.89
C SER A 109 30.36 17.80 -6.70
N GLN A 110 31.68 18.04 -6.60
CA GLN A 110 32.50 17.59 -5.46
C GLN A 110 31.89 18.04 -4.13
N LYS A 111 31.54 19.33 -4.01
CA LYS A 111 30.94 19.90 -2.79
C LYS A 111 29.66 19.18 -2.35
N LEU A 112 28.82 18.75 -3.31
CA LEU A 112 27.61 18.01 -2.98
C LEU A 112 27.97 16.59 -2.53
N TYR A 113 28.88 15.92 -3.25
CA TYR A 113 29.36 14.58 -2.90
C TYR A 113 30.01 14.52 -1.51
N ASP A 114 30.83 15.50 -1.13
CA ASP A 114 31.49 15.55 0.18
C ASP A 114 30.49 15.54 1.35
N ARG A 115 29.26 16.02 1.12
CA ARG A 115 28.18 15.99 2.13
C ARG A 115 27.44 14.65 2.19
N LEU A 116 27.66 13.80 1.19
CA LEU A 116 26.97 12.53 1.00
C LEU A 116 27.88 11.33 1.23
N GLU A 117 29.21 11.47 1.12
CA GLU A 117 30.18 10.37 1.13
C GLU A 117 30.01 9.39 2.31
N ASP A 118 29.71 9.91 3.50
CA ASP A 118 29.46 9.08 4.69
C ASP A 118 28.10 8.38 4.68
N LYS A 119 27.17 8.83 3.84
CA LYS A 119 25.78 8.35 3.76
C LYS A 119 25.54 7.40 2.60
N VAL A 120 26.46 7.32 1.64
CA VAL A 120 26.28 6.51 0.42
C VAL A 120 27.31 5.39 0.31
N THR A 121 26.96 4.37 -0.45
CA THR A 121 27.84 3.27 -0.82
C THR A 121 27.48 2.74 -2.20
N ALA A 122 28.31 1.86 -2.75
CA ALA A 122 28.06 1.20 -4.03
C ALA A 122 28.42 -0.28 -3.86
N SER A 123 27.40 -1.12 -3.68
CA SER A 123 27.56 -2.58 -3.61
C SER A 123 27.32 -3.23 -4.98
N LYS A 124 28.04 -4.31 -5.26
CA LYS A 124 27.78 -5.16 -6.44
C LYS A 124 26.60 -6.08 -6.23
#